data_AF-A0A9E5T512-F1
#
_entry.id   AF-A0A9E5T512-F1
#
_cell.length_a   1.000
_cell.length_b   1.000
_cell.length_c   1.000
_cell.angle_alpha   90.00
_cell.angle_beta   90.00
_cell.angle_gamma   90.00
#
_symmetry.space_group_name_H-M   'P 1'
#
loop_
_entity.id
_entity.type
_entity.pdbx_description
1 polymer ?
#
loop_
_entity_poly.entity_id
_entity_poly.type
_entity_poly.pdbx_seq_one_letter_code
_entity_poly.pdbx_strand_id
1 'polypeptide(L)' 'SKLANALFSLHLAKLLRGTRITSNALHPGVINTEIDRHLSRFMQIGFAVATTFGYGKSIEQGAATTCFVATSPLLG' A
#
# COMPACT_ATOMS: atom_id res chain seq x y z
N SER A 1 -4.72 -11.28 -6.86
CA SER A 1 -5.54 -10.05 -6.90
C SER A 1 -4.74 -8.75 -6.91
N LYS A 2 -3.64 -8.61 -6.16
CA LYS A 2 -2.91 -7.32 -6.03
C LYS A 2 -2.30 -6.83 -7.36
N LEU A 3 -1.71 -7.75 -8.14
CA LEU A 3 -1.25 -7.46 -9.49
C LEU A 3 -2.37 -6.95 -10.40
N ALA A 4 -3.55 -7.58 -10.34
CA ALA A 4 -4.70 -7.15 -11.15
C ALA A 4 -5.14 -5.72 -10.80
N ASN A 5 -5.17 -5.35 -9.51
CA ASN A 5 -5.48 -3.99 -9.08
C ASN A 5 -4.44 -2.98 -9.60
N ALA A 6 -3.15 -3.33 -9.55
CA ALA A 6 -2.08 -2.48 -10.09
C ALA A 6 -2.20 -2.30 -11.61
N LEU A 7 -2.45 -3.38 -12.35
CA LEU A 7 -2.66 -3.32 -13.80
C LEU A 7 -3.92 -2.54 -14.18
N PHE A 8 -5.00 -2.67 -13.38
CA PHE A 8 -6.22 -1.89 -13.56
C PHE A 8 -5.95 -0.39 -13.39
N SER A 9 -5.31 0.01 -12.29
CA SER A 9 -4.96 1.42 -12.06
C SER A 9 -4.05 1.98 -13.16
N LEU A 10 -3.06 1.19 -13.60
CA LEU A 10 -2.19 1.55 -14.73
C LEU A 10 -2.97 1.76 -16.03
N HIS A 11 -3.92 0.89 -16.34
CA HIS A 11 -4.76 1.03 -17.53
C HIS A 11 -5.71 2.22 -17.40
N LEU A 12 -6.33 2.43 -16.24
CA LEU A 12 -7.19 3.57 -15.97
C LEU A 12 -6.44 4.90 -16.13
N ALA A 13 -5.20 4.98 -15.64
CA ALA A 13 -4.34 6.16 -15.84
C ALA A 13 -4.11 6.46 -17.33
N LYS A 14 -3.97 5.43 -18.19
CA LYS A 14 -3.82 5.62 -19.65
C LYS A 14 -5.08 6.18 -20.30
N LEU A 15 -6.27 5.78 -19.82
CA LEU A 15 -7.57 6.24 -20.31
C LEU A 15 -7.88 7.68 -19.86
N LEU A 16 -7.40 8.08 -18.69
CA LEU A 16 -7.62 9.41 -18.11
C LEU A 16 -6.63 10.47 -18.61
N ARG A 17 -5.72 10.13 -19.54
CA ARG A 17 -4.77 11.09 -20.11
C ARG A 17 -5.51 12.26 -20.78
N GLY A 18 -5.05 13.48 -20.49
CA GLY A 18 -5.68 14.71 -20.96
C GLY A 18 -6.81 15.23 -20.04
N THR A 19 -7.14 14.50 -18.97
CA THR A 19 -8.03 15.00 -17.91
C THR A 19 -7.22 15.52 -16.71
N ARG A 20 -7.89 16.11 -15.73
CA ARG A 20 -7.30 16.50 -14.43
C ARG A 20 -7.32 15.38 -13.39
N ILE A 21 -7.64 14.15 -13.78
CA ILE A 21 -7.83 13.01 -12.86
C ILE A 21 -6.64 12.06 -13.02
N THR A 22 -6.09 11.59 -11.90
CA THR A 22 -4.98 10.62 -11.85
C THR A 22 -5.45 9.31 -11.23
N SER A 23 -4.79 8.21 -11.60
CA SER A 23 -4.98 6.89 -10.96
C SER A 23 -3.62 6.31 -10.64
N ASN A 24 -3.40 5.96 -9.38
CA ASN A 24 -2.11 5.49 -8.88
C ASN A 24 -2.26 4.18 -8.11
N ALA A 25 -1.26 3.30 -8.25
CA ALA A 25 -1.09 2.11 -7.42
C ALA A 25 0.22 2.25 -6.63
N LEU A 26 0.20 1.93 -5.34
CA LEU A 26 1.34 2.08 -4.44
C LEU A 26 1.46 0.91 -3.46
N HIS A 27 2.64 0.75 -2.88
CA HIS A 27 2.89 -0.16 -1.76
C HIS A 27 3.36 0.67 -0.55
N PRO A 28 2.57 0.78 0.55
CA PRO A 28 2.91 1.67 1.67
C PRO A 28 4.07 1.14 2.54
N GLY A 29 4.45 -0.13 2.34
CA GLY A 29 5.40 -0.88 3.15
C GLY A 29 4.70 -2.02 3.87
N VAL A 30 5.45 -2.76 4.68
CA VAL A 30 4.87 -3.73 5.62
C VAL A 30 4.36 -2.94 6.82
N ILE A 31 3.04 -2.84 6.97
CA ILE A 31 2.41 -2.09 8.06
C ILE A 31 1.92 -3.08 9.10
N ASN A 32 2.24 -2.85 10.37
CA ASN A 32 1.76 -3.71 11.44
C ASN A 32 0.24 -3.50 11.63
N THR A 33 -0.52 -4.34 10.93
CA THR A 33 -1.98 -4.40 10.92
C THR A 33 -2.36 -5.87 11.02
N GLU A 34 -3.63 -6.13 11.35
CA GLU A 34 -4.20 -7.48 11.48
C GLU A 34 -4.34 -8.26 10.15
N ILE A 35 -3.51 -7.99 9.13
CA ILE A 35 -3.60 -8.63 7.82
C ILE A 35 -3.27 -10.14 7.87
N ASP A 36 -2.54 -10.56 8.88
CA ASP A 36 -2.10 -11.93 9.17
C ASP A 36 -3.08 -12.74 10.03
N ARG A 37 -4.22 -12.15 10.45
CA ARG A 37 -5.22 -12.78 11.34
C ARG A 37 -5.73 -14.16 10.90
N HIS A 38 -5.68 -14.45 9.59
CA HIS A 38 -6.10 -15.71 8.99
C HIS A 38 -4.94 -16.63 8.59
N LEU A 39 -3.70 -16.21 8.82
CA LEU A 39 -2.53 -17.07 8.63
C LEU A 39 -2.37 -18.04 9.82
N SER A 40 -1.54 -19.06 9.63
CA SER A 40 -1.22 -19.99 10.71
C SER A 40 -0.56 -19.27 11.90
N ARG A 41 -0.75 -19.78 13.11
CA ARG A 41 -0.19 -19.21 14.36
C ARG A 41 1.32 -18.99 14.26
N PHE A 42 2.03 -19.91 13.60
CA PHE A 42 3.48 -19.81 13.37
C PHE A 42 3.83 -18.59 12.51
N MET A 43 3.07 -18.33 11.44
CA MET A 43 3.29 -17.18 10.56
C MET A 43 2.93 -15.85 11.26
N GLN A 44 1.88 -15.82 12.07
CA GLN A 44 1.53 -14.64 12.89
C GLN A 44 2.66 -14.28 13.86
N ILE A 45 3.23 -15.28 14.56
CA ILE A 45 4.38 -15.07 15.45
C ILE A 45 5.59 -14.56 14.65
N GLY A 46 5.87 -15.15 13.48
CA GLY A 46 6.95 -14.67 12.61
C GLY A 46 6.75 -13.23 12.15
N PHE A 47 5.52 -12.83 11.83
CA PHE A 47 5.17 -11.47 11.44
C PHE A 47 5.32 -10.49 12.61
N ALA A 48 4.81 -10.86 13.78
CA ALA A 48 4.96 -10.08 15.01
C ALA A 48 6.44 -9.86 15.35
N VAL A 49 7.25 -10.93 15.35
CA VAL A 49 8.70 -10.86 15.58
C VAL A 49 9.37 -9.92 14.57
N ALA A 50 9.09 -10.07 13.27
CA ALA A 50 9.64 -9.18 12.25
C ALA A 50 9.27 -7.71 12.51
N THR A 51 8.01 -7.42 12.87
CA THR A 51 7.59 -6.06 13.20
C THR A 51 8.28 -5.52 14.47
N THR A 52 8.49 -6.34 15.51
CA THR A 52 9.22 -5.96 16.74
C THR A 52 10.69 -5.62 16.46
N PHE A 53 11.34 -6.31 15.52
CA PHE A 53 12.72 -6.02 15.12
C PHE A 53 12.84 -4.88 14.09
N GLY A 54 11.78 -4.09 13.89
CA GLY A 54 11.82 -2.89 13.05
C GLY A 54 11.64 -3.14 11.55
N TYR A 55 11.26 -4.36 11.14
CA TYR A 55 10.98 -4.67 9.73
C TYR A 55 9.58 -4.23 9.27
N GLY A 56 8.82 -3.52 10.12
CA GLY A 56 7.50 -2.99 9.82
C GLY A 56 7.35 -1.51 10.17
N LYS A 57 6.39 -0.84 9.53
CA LYS A 57 6.00 0.55 9.78
C LYS A 57 4.77 0.63 10.67
N SER A 58 4.62 1.75 11.37
CA SER A 58 3.38 2.08 12.10
C SER A 58 2.22 2.37 11.15
N ILE A 59 1.00 2.38 11.68
CA ILE A 59 -0.21 2.70 10.91
C ILE A 59 -0.10 4.09 10.30
N GLU A 60 0.40 5.07 11.04
CA GLU A 60 0.56 6.46 10.62
C GLU A 60 1.58 6.58 9.48
N GLN A 61 2.72 5.88 9.59
CA GLN A 61 3.73 5.82 8.55
C GLN A 61 3.21 5.16 7.26
N GLY A 62 2.35 4.13 7.41
CA GLY A 62 1.67 3.51 6.28
C GLY A 62 0.68 4.46 5.60
N ALA A 63 -0.16 5.12 6.39
CA ALA A 63 -1.17 6.07 5.91
C ALA A 63 -0.54 7.28 5.21
N ALA A 64 0.58 7.80 5.72
CA ALA A 64 1.29 8.93 5.15
C ALA A 64 1.63 8.72 3.67
N THR A 65 1.97 7.50 3.26
CA THR A 65 2.29 7.19 1.85
C THR A 65 1.07 7.36 0.95
N THR A 66 -0.11 6.90 1.39
CA THR A 66 -1.36 7.08 0.65
C THR A 66 -1.78 8.54 0.60
N CYS A 67 -1.68 9.26 1.71
CA CYS A 67 -1.98 10.69 1.76
C CYS A 67 -1.08 11.48 0.81
N PHE A 68 0.22 11.19 0.80
CA PHE A 68 1.16 11.82 -0.12
C PHE A 68 0.78 11.57 -1.59
N VAL A 69 0.46 10.32 -1.96
CA VAL A 69 0.06 10.02 -3.34
C VAL A 69 -1.25 10.70 -3.74
N ALA A 70 -2.16 10.92 -2.80
CA ALA A 70 -3.43 11.57 -3.07
C ALA A 70 -3.33 13.11 -3.18
N THR A 71 -2.39 13.75 -2.49
CA THR A 71 -2.34 15.21 -2.36
C THR A 71 -1.11 15.87 -2.96
N SER A 72 -0.07 15.12 -3.29
CA SER A 72 1.19 15.69 -3.76
C SER A 72 1.05 16.31 -5.15
N PRO A 73 1.49 17.57 -5.34
CA PRO A 73 1.48 18.22 -6.65
C PRO A 73 2.48 17.58 -7.63
N LEU A 74 3.35 16.67 -7.17
CA LEU A 74 4.30 15.96 -8.02
C LEU A 74 3.66 14.86 -8.89
N LEU A 75 2.39 14.52 -8.62
CA LEU A 75 1.67 13.41 -9.27
C LEU A 75 0.58 13.87 -10.24
N GLY A 76 0.41 15.18 -10.42
CA GLY A 76 -0.60 15.81 -11.28
C GLY A 76 0.00 16.59 -12.44
#